data_AF-A0A971XBY6-F1
#
_entry.id   AF-A0A971XBY6-F1
#
_cell.length_a   1.000
_cell.length_b   1.000
_cell.length_c   1.000
_cell.angle_alpha   90.00
_cell.angle_beta   90.00
_cell.angle_gamma   90.00
#
_symmetry.space_group_name_H-M   'P 1'
#
loop_
_entity.id
_entity.type
_entity.pdbx_description
1 polymer ?
#
loop_
_entity_poly.entity_id
_entity_poly.type
_entity_poly.pdbx_seq_one_letter_code
_entity_poly.pdbx_strand_id
1 'polypeptide(L)'
;MNAKDMNAKDRGKELFDALRKENPKINIDGVVNEEKYHNSKYKIIYIMKEVNSGEGLDLRKGLNNGGRAQTWNNTSRWTEGILNLEKEYLWDELEKNNEERRDIFLKKIGVINLKKTAGGHTSIN
;
A
#
# COMPACT_ATOMS: atom_id res chain seq x y z
N MET A 1 27.21 11.65 4.45
CA MET A 1 26.27 10.91 5.32
C MET A 1 26.61 9.43 5.24
N ASN A 2 26.64 8.73 6.37
CA ASN A 2 26.93 7.30 6.40
C ASN A 2 25.63 6.55 6.01
N ALA A 3 25.71 5.41 5.30
CA ALA A 3 24.51 4.67 4.86
C ALA A 3 23.61 4.21 6.02
N LYS A 4 24.13 4.22 7.25
CA LYS A 4 23.41 3.91 8.50
C LYS A 4 22.50 5.05 9.00
N ASP A 5 22.66 6.28 8.51
CA ASP A 5 21.92 7.45 8.99
C ASP A 5 20.70 7.81 8.12
N MET A 6 20.51 7.11 6.99
CA MET A 6 19.34 7.30 6.13
C MET A 6 18.10 6.60 6.69
N ASN A 7 17.00 7.33 6.72
CA ASN A 7 15.69 6.78 7.07
C ASN A 7 15.16 5.84 5.95
N ALA A 8 14.08 5.11 6.24
CA ALA A 8 13.48 4.16 5.31
C ALA A 8 13.02 4.81 3.99
N LYS A 9 12.52 6.05 4.05
CA LYS A 9 12.11 6.85 2.89
C LYS A 9 13.26 7.07 1.91
N ASP A 10 14.40 7.49 2.43
CA ASP A 10 15.57 7.86 1.64
C ASP A 10 16.16 6.62 0.97
N ARG A 11 16.26 5.51 1.70
CA ARG A 11 16.69 4.21 1.14
C ARG A 11 15.73 3.70 0.08
N GLY A 12 14.42 3.85 0.32
CA GLY A 12 13.40 3.48 -0.66
C GLY A 12 13.51 4.32 -1.93
N LYS A 13 13.73 5.64 -1.80
CA LYS A 13 13.91 6.53 -2.94
C LYS A 13 15.12 6.11 -3.78
N GLU A 14 16.28 5.90 -3.16
CA GLU A 14 17.49 5.47 -3.88
C GLU A 14 17.30 4.14 -4.61
N LEU A 15 16.67 3.16 -3.95
CA LEU A 15 16.36 1.86 -4.55
C LEU A 15 15.48 2.02 -5.79
N PHE A 16 14.37 2.75 -5.68
CA PHE A 16 13.45 2.91 -6.81
C PHE A 16 14.00 3.80 -7.92
N ASP A 17 14.83 4.79 -7.59
CA ASP A 17 15.54 5.59 -8.59
C ASP A 17 16.54 4.71 -9.37
N ALA A 18 17.28 3.83 -8.70
CA ALA A 18 18.17 2.87 -9.36
C ALA A 18 17.40 1.88 -10.24
N LEU A 19 16.33 1.28 -9.71
CA LEU A 19 15.47 0.36 -10.46
C LEU A 19 14.85 1.01 -11.70
N ARG A 20 14.42 2.28 -11.61
CA ARG A 20 13.82 3.00 -12.74
C ARG A 20 14.80 3.38 -13.84
N LYS A 21 16.10 3.47 -13.55
CA LYS A 21 17.13 3.60 -14.59
C LYS A 21 17.19 2.36 -15.46
N GLU A 22 17.02 1.18 -14.87
CA GLU A 22 16.99 -0.11 -15.58
C GLU A 22 15.65 -0.34 -16.28
N ASN A 23 14.54 0.03 -15.64
CA ASN A 23 13.21 -0.11 -16.21
C ASN A 23 12.26 1.01 -15.76
N PRO A 24 11.93 2.00 -16.62
CA PRO A 24 11.08 3.14 -16.25
C PRO A 24 9.63 2.74 -15.92
N LYS A 25 9.21 1.52 -16.28
CA LYS A 25 7.87 0.98 -16.02
C LYS A 25 7.68 0.51 -14.57
N ILE A 26 8.73 0.52 -13.76
CA ILE A 26 8.68 0.09 -12.36
C ILE A 26 7.79 1.03 -11.53
N ASN A 27 6.77 0.43 -10.93
CA ASN A 27 5.91 1.05 -9.96
C ASN A 27 6.58 1.07 -8.59
N ILE A 28 6.42 2.19 -7.89
CA ILE A 28 6.91 2.37 -6.53
C ILE A 28 5.86 1.84 -5.55
N ASP A 29 6.30 1.08 -4.57
CA ASP A 29 5.49 0.59 -3.45
C ASP A 29 6.27 0.71 -2.13
N GLY A 30 5.65 0.29 -1.02
CA GLY A 30 6.21 0.39 0.33
C GLY A 30 5.21 0.92 1.36
N VAL A 31 5.72 1.54 2.42
CA VAL A 31 4.90 2.21 3.45
C VAL A 31 4.15 3.38 2.83
N VAL A 32 2.83 3.44 3.05
CA VAL A 32 1.96 4.48 2.45
C VAL A 32 2.20 5.84 3.07
N ASN A 33 2.19 5.92 4.40
CA ASN A 33 2.50 7.12 5.17
C ASN A 33 3.32 6.73 6.40
N GLU A 34 4.57 7.20 6.48
CA GLU A 34 5.51 6.75 7.51
C GLU A 34 5.05 7.11 8.93
N GLU A 35 4.58 8.34 9.14
CA GLU A 35 4.10 8.78 10.44
C GLU A 35 2.91 7.92 10.91
N LYS A 36 1.91 7.73 10.04
CA LYS A 36 0.73 6.93 10.39
C LYS A 36 1.08 5.47 10.58
N TYR A 37 1.94 4.90 9.74
CA TYR A 37 2.42 3.53 9.88
C TYR A 37 3.19 3.32 11.20
N HIS A 38 4.12 4.21 11.54
CA HIS A 38 4.89 4.16 12.78
C HIS A 38 4.05 4.39 14.04
N ASN A 39 2.94 5.13 13.93
CA ASN A 39 2.00 5.34 15.04
C ASN A 39 0.90 4.27 15.13
N SER A 40 0.77 3.36 14.15
CA SER A 40 -0.19 2.25 14.22
C SER A 40 0.16 1.22 15.30
N LYS A 41 -0.86 0.69 15.99
CA LYS A 41 -0.76 -0.37 17.01
C LYS A 41 0.05 -1.59 16.50
N TYR A 42 -0.26 -2.04 15.29
CA TYR A 42 0.47 -3.10 14.60
C TYR A 42 1.05 -2.62 13.28
N LYS A 43 2.18 -3.19 12.87
CA LYS A 43 2.87 -2.89 11.61
C LYS A 43 2.44 -3.88 10.53
N ILE A 44 1.44 -3.50 9.75
CA ILE A 44 0.81 -4.40 8.76
C ILE A 44 1.41 -4.15 7.38
N ILE A 45 1.93 -5.21 6.75
CA ILE A 45 2.39 -5.19 5.36
C ILE A 45 1.54 -6.17 4.55
N TYR A 46 0.95 -5.68 3.46
CA TYR A 46 0.26 -6.50 2.48
C TYR A 46 1.20 -6.84 1.33
N ILE A 47 1.36 -8.14 1.06
CA ILE A 47 2.13 -8.65 -0.08
C ILE A 47 1.14 -8.92 -1.22
N MET A 48 1.33 -8.23 -2.34
CA MET A 48 0.48 -8.31 -3.53
C MET A 48 1.24 -8.98 -4.67
N LYS A 49 0.53 -9.65 -5.59
CA LYS A 49 1.14 -10.30 -6.75
C LYS A 49 1.78 -9.29 -7.70
N GLU A 50 0.99 -8.37 -8.23
CA GLU A 50 1.42 -7.36 -9.20
C GLU A 50 0.55 -6.10 -9.10
N VAL A 51 1.08 -4.98 -9.63
CA VAL A 51 0.35 -3.72 -9.63
C VAL A 51 -0.76 -3.78 -10.65
N ASN A 52 -1.99 -3.67 -10.16
CA ASN A 52 -3.18 -3.64 -10.99
C ASN A 52 -3.53 -2.20 -11.43
N SER A 53 -2.60 -1.56 -12.15
CA SER A 53 -2.76 -0.20 -12.66
C SER A 53 -1.83 0.04 -13.85
N GLY A 54 -1.59 1.32 -14.21
CA GLY A 54 -0.55 1.70 -15.15
C GLY A 54 0.88 1.41 -14.65
N GLU A 55 1.84 1.68 -15.53
CA GLU A 55 3.28 1.53 -15.31
C GLU A 55 3.91 2.85 -14.81
N GLY A 56 5.03 2.76 -14.09
CA GLY A 56 5.79 3.93 -13.63
C GLY A 56 5.11 4.79 -12.55
N LEU A 57 4.04 4.30 -11.92
CA LEU A 57 3.26 5.00 -10.90
C LEU A 57 3.87 4.84 -9.50
N ASP A 58 3.46 5.71 -8.57
CA ASP A 58 3.73 5.55 -7.13
C ASP A 58 2.45 5.10 -6.42
N LEU A 59 2.38 3.81 -6.13
CA LEU A 59 1.21 3.20 -5.48
C LEU A 59 0.94 3.86 -4.12
N ARG A 60 1.99 4.24 -3.37
CA ARG A 60 1.86 4.87 -2.06
C ARG A 60 1.05 6.16 -2.14
N LYS A 61 1.28 6.98 -3.18
CA LYS A 61 0.49 8.21 -3.41
C LYS A 61 -0.98 7.88 -3.67
N GLY A 62 -1.25 6.86 -4.49
CA GLY A 62 -2.62 6.41 -4.77
C GLY A 62 -3.36 5.95 -3.51
N LEU A 63 -2.67 5.20 -2.64
CA LEU A 63 -3.24 4.70 -1.38
C LEU A 63 -3.39 5.78 -0.32
N ASN A 64 -2.46 6.74 -0.28
CA ASN A 64 -2.56 7.90 0.61
C ASN A 64 -3.79 8.78 0.28
N ASN A 65 -4.32 8.66 -0.94
CA ASN A 65 -5.54 9.33 -1.41
C ASN A 65 -6.75 8.37 -1.49
N GLY A 66 -6.71 7.25 -0.74
CA GLY A 66 -7.84 6.33 -0.60
C GLY A 66 -7.90 5.18 -1.60
N GLY A 67 -7.15 5.20 -2.70
CA GLY A 67 -7.11 4.09 -3.67
C GLY A 67 -8.46 3.72 -4.32
N ARG A 68 -8.41 2.82 -5.32
CA ARG A 68 -9.61 2.31 -6.02
C ARG A 68 -10.38 1.29 -5.17
N ALA A 69 -11.71 1.44 -5.13
CA ALA A 69 -12.60 0.64 -4.27
C ALA A 69 -12.39 -0.89 -4.34
N GLN A 70 -12.24 -1.47 -5.54
CA GLN A 70 -12.29 -2.92 -5.75
C GLN A 70 -11.34 -3.73 -4.85
N THR A 71 -10.06 -3.36 -4.81
CA THR A 71 -9.07 -4.03 -3.93
C THR A 71 -9.08 -3.41 -2.54
N TRP A 72 -9.14 -2.08 -2.48
CA TRP A 72 -8.77 -1.35 -1.28
C TRP A 72 -9.90 -1.23 -0.26
N ASN A 73 -11.16 -1.48 -0.63
CA ASN A 73 -12.25 -1.64 0.34
C ASN A 73 -11.92 -2.78 1.31
N ASN A 74 -11.69 -3.98 0.77
CA ASN A 74 -11.42 -5.16 1.58
C ASN A 74 -10.14 -4.99 2.42
N THR A 75 -9.06 -4.47 1.83
CA THR A 75 -7.83 -4.18 2.57
C THR A 75 -8.09 -3.23 3.75
N SER A 76 -8.86 -2.16 3.55
CA SER A 76 -9.16 -1.20 4.61
C SER A 76 -10.03 -1.78 5.73
N ARG A 77 -11.01 -2.64 5.40
CA ARG A 77 -11.85 -3.36 6.38
C ARG A 77 -11.02 -4.30 7.25
N TRP A 78 -10.16 -5.11 6.63
CA TRP A 78 -9.24 -5.98 7.36
C TRP A 78 -8.24 -5.19 8.20
N THR A 79 -7.72 -4.08 7.66
CA THR A 79 -6.81 -3.21 8.41
C THR A 79 -7.49 -2.62 9.65
N GLU A 80 -8.74 -2.17 9.54
CA GLU A 80 -9.51 -1.71 10.69
C GLU A 80 -9.67 -2.82 11.74
N GLY A 81 -10.13 -4.00 11.33
CA GLY A 81 -10.33 -5.12 12.25
C GLY A 81 -9.05 -5.55 12.95
N ILE A 82 -7.94 -5.70 12.21
CA ILE A 82 -6.65 -6.10 12.78
C ILE A 82 -6.10 -5.04 13.73
N LEU A 83 -6.32 -3.75 13.48
CA LEU A 83 -5.87 -2.70 14.39
C LEU A 83 -6.73 -2.58 15.66
N ASN A 84 -7.91 -3.21 15.68
CA ASN A 84 -8.88 -3.15 16.78
C ASN A 84 -9.37 -4.57 17.15
N LEU A 85 -8.44 -5.52 17.35
CA LEU A 85 -8.76 -6.94 17.66
C LEU A 85 -9.64 -7.14 18.90
N GLU A 86 -9.65 -6.18 19.81
CA GLU A 86 -10.49 -6.15 21.01
C GLU A 86 -11.97 -5.85 20.71
N LYS A 87 -12.28 -5.38 19.51
CA LYS A 87 -13.63 -5.04 19.08
C LYS A 87 -14.14 -6.06 18.06
N GLU A 88 -15.31 -6.61 18.33
CA GLU A 88 -16.05 -7.39 17.35
C GLU A 88 -16.76 -6.46 16.37
N TYR A 89 -16.62 -6.74 15.08
CA TYR A 89 -17.25 -5.97 14.01
C TYR A 89 -18.24 -6.85 13.26
N LEU A 90 -19.47 -6.36 13.10
CA LEU A 90 -20.41 -6.95 12.17
C LEU A 90 -20.00 -6.62 10.73
N TRP A 91 -20.13 -7.58 9.83
CA TRP A 91 -19.75 -7.38 8.43
C TRP A 91 -20.53 -6.22 7.79
N ASP A 92 -21.83 -6.13 8.05
CA ASP A 92 -22.71 -5.04 7.56
C ASP A 92 -22.27 -3.64 7.98
N GLU A 93 -21.53 -3.50 9.10
CA GLU A 93 -20.94 -2.23 9.53
C GLU A 93 -19.67 -1.91 8.73
N LEU A 94 -18.83 -2.92 8.49
CA LEU A 94 -17.61 -2.79 7.69
C LEU A 94 -17.89 -2.53 6.20
N GLU A 95 -19.05 -2.92 5.70
CA GLU A 95 -19.43 -2.68 4.31
C GLU A 95 -19.86 -1.24 4.01
N LYS A 96 -20.22 -0.45 5.04
CA LYS A 96 -20.62 0.96 4.93
C LYS A 96 -19.40 1.89 4.98
N ASN A 97 -19.51 3.14 4.55
CA ASN A 97 -18.45 4.17 4.70
C ASN A 97 -17.06 3.77 4.14
N ASN A 98 -17.03 3.01 3.04
CA ASN A 98 -15.76 2.48 2.51
C ASN A 98 -14.76 3.57 2.13
N GLU A 99 -15.20 4.72 1.61
CA GLU A 99 -14.27 5.77 1.18
C GLU A 99 -13.53 6.40 2.37
N GLU A 100 -14.27 6.76 3.40
CA GLU A 100 -13.72 7.26 4.66
C GLU A 100 -12.79 6.23 5.30
N ARG A 101 -13.22 4.96 5.33
CA ARG A 101 -12.38 3.86 5.83
C ARG A 101 -11.08 3.75 5.07
N ARG A 102 -11.13 3.82 3.73
CA ARG A 102 -9.91 3.79 2.91
C ARG A 102 -8.99 4.98 3.22
N ASP A 103 -9.54 6.18 3.32
CA ASP A 103 -8.75 7.39 3.61
C ASP A 103 -8.02 7.31 4.96
N ILE A 104 -8.64 6.67 5.96
CA ILE A 104 -8.05 6.51 7.30
C ILE A 104 -7.04 5.35 7.34
N PHE A 105 -7.46 4.16 6.91
CA PHE A 105 -6.73 2.93 7.21
C PHE A 105 -5.66 2.59 6.18
N LEU A 106 -5.77 3.01 4.91
CA LEU A 106 -4.70 2.74 3.93
C LEU A 106 -3.41 3.53 4.22
N LYS A 107 -3.51 4.67 4.91
CA LYS A 107 -2.33 5.44 5.35
C LYS A 107 -1.51 4.67 6.39
N LYS A 108 -2.11 3.69 7.05
CA LYS A 108 -1.53 2.96 8.20
C LYS A 108 -0.78 1.67 7.83
N ILE A 109 -0.65 1.36 6.53
CA ILE A 109 -0.11 0.07 6.05
C ILE A 109 1.14 0.26 5.18
N GLY A 110 1.88 -0.83 5.00
CA GLY A 110 2.80 -1.01 3.89
C GLY A 110 2.19 -1.95 2.84
N VAL A 111 2.55 -1.73 1.58
CA VAL A 111 2.17 -2.62 0.48
C VAL A 111 3.42 -2.93 -0.35
N ILE A 112 3.65 -4.20 -0.67
CA ILE A 112 4.76 -4.62 -1.52
C ILE A 112 4.22 -5.54 -2.61
N ASN A 113 4.49 -5.21 -3.86
CA ASN A 113 4.20 -6.09 -4.99
C ASN A 113 5.42 -6.97 -5.27
N LEU A 114 5.18 -8.26 -5.49
CA LEU A 114 6.23 -9.21 -5.91
C LEU A 114 6.76 -8.84 -7.30
N LYS A 115 5.85 -8.51 -8.23
CA LYS A 115 6.19 -7.94 -9.54
C LYS A 115 6.03 -6.42 -9.52
N LYS A 116 7.10 -5.70 -9.86
CA LYS A 116 7.13 -4.23 -9.83
C LYS A 116 6.54 -3.55 -11.06
N THR A 117 6.31 -4.26 -12.14
CA THR A 117 5.62 -3.73 -13.32
C THR A 117 4.13 -4.06 -13.27
N ALA A 118 3.34 -3.34 -14.06
CA ALA A 118 1.91 -3.61 -14.18
C ALA A 118 1.62 -5.02 -14.69
N GLY A 119 0.51 -5.56 -14.21
CA GLY A 119 -0.11 -6.78 -14.73
C GLY A 119 -1.32 -6.48 -15.62
N GLY A 120 -1.65 -7.41 -16.50
CA GLY A 120 -2.96 -7.46 -17.14
C GLY A 120 -3.95 -8.22 -16.27
N HIS A 121 -5.21 -7.79 -16.26
CA HIS A 121 -6.32 -8.52 -15.65
C HIS A 121 -6.75 -9.76 -16.45
N THR A 122 -6.35 -9.82 -17.71
CA THR A 122 -6.75 -10.86 -18.65
C THR A 122 -5.69 -11.95 -18.68
N SER A 123 -6.09 -13.15 -18.29
CA SER A 123 -5.46 -14.36 -18.80
C SER A 123 -5.76 -14.41 -20.30
N ILE A 124 -4.73 -14.35 -21.13
CA ILE A 124 -4.85 -14.67 -22.55
C ILE A 124 -4.69 -16.19 -22.62
N ASN A 125 -5.76 -16.90 -22.90
CA ASN A 125 -5.72 -18.33 -23.26
C ASN A 125 -5.41 -18.44 -24.76
#